data_AF-A0A4R7ZX30-F1
#
_entry.id   AF-A0A4R7ZX30-F1
#
_cell.length_a   1.000
_cell.length_b   1.000
_cell.length_c   1.000
_cell.angle_alpha   90.00
_cell.angle_beta   90.00
_cell.angle_gamma   90.00
#
_symmetry.space_group_name_H-M   'P 1'
#
loop_
_entity.id
_entity.type
_entity.pdbx_description
1 polymer ?
#
loop_
_entity_poly.entity_id
_entity_poly.type
_entity_poly.pdbx_seq_one_letter_code
_entity_poly.pdbx_strand_id
1 'polypeptide(L)'
;MTVPGEYSIKTYRYLRMAMVAMIVLLGAAVVIEWTKTDPRCLQTSISAYYYTPVRAIFVGALITIGVCMVVLKGNTEPEDILLNVSGILAPAVALVPTPGQGTCHSVQVGLGDAAANVSNNMLALFVVGVPCLLLTAVFIIRDRIRQPAGWTPMYVVGLVVAVLIFGGGLAWFLVDRTGFIGHAHYAAAIVMFLCIVAVVVVNAVEFQRKQRKHAVPHSPANRYSVIAVAMVVVPLVMFVCKKIFGWDHAVLWIEGSLIVLFAAFWISQTQELWYDGIRQELPRSQATPSPLGSNARE
;
A
#
# COMPACT_ATOMS: atom_id res chain seq x y z
N MET A 1 -6.63 33.16 10.63
CA MET A 1 -7.41 31.96 11.02
C MET A 1 -7.34 30.98 9.86
N THR A 2 -6.54 29.93 9.99
CA THR A 2 -6.45 28.84 9.01
C THR A 2 -7.75 28.05 9.04
N VAL A 3 -8.39 27.86 7.89
CA VAL A 3 -9.67 27.15 7.77
C VAL A 3 -9.42 25.65 8.05
N PRO A 4 -10.27 24.93 8.79
CA PRO A 4 -10.06 23.52 9.18
C PRO A 4 -9.66 22.55 8.04
N GLY A 5 -10.05 22.84 6.80
CA GLY A 5 -9.66 22.06 5.62
C GLY A 5 -8.16 22.11 5.28
N GLU A 6 -7.47 23.22 5.60
CA GLU A 6 -6.06 23.42 5.24
C GLU A 6 -5.13 22.46 6.00
N TYR A 7 -5.43 22.17 7.27
CA TYR A 7 -4.68 21.20 8.06
C TYR A 7 -4.85 19.78 7.53
N SER A 8 -6.06 19.41 7.11
CA SER A 8 -6.33 18.09 6.53
C SER A 8 -5.56 17.88 5.22
N ILE A 9 -5.56 18.87 4.32
CA ILE A 9 -4.80 18.82 3.07
C ILE A 9 -3.30 18.65 3.34
N LYS A 10 -2.75 19.40 4.30
CA LYS A 10 -1.34 19.28 4.70
C LYS A 10 -1.01 17.87 5.21
N THR A 11 -1.86 17.29 6.06
CA THR A 11 -1.70 15.92 6.56
C THR A 11 -1.67 14.90 5.43
N TYR A 12 -2.62 14.95 4.48
CA TYR A 12 -2.65 14.03 3.34
C TYR A 12 -1.38 14.13 2.51
N ARG A 13 -0.94 15.36 2.20
CA ARG A 13 0.29 15.60 1.46
C ARG A 13 1.51 15.01 2.17
N TYR A 14 1.62 15.20 3.49
CA TYR A 14 2.74 14.66 4.27
C TYR A 14 2.73 13.14 4.34
N LEU A 15 1.57 12.51 4.49
CA LEU A 15 1.46 11.04 4.47
C LEU A 15 1.88 10.46 3.12
N ARG A 16 1.48 11.07 2.00
CA ARG A 16 1.91 10.64 0.65
C ARG A 16 3.41 10.78 0.46
N MET A 17 3.98 11.92 0.86
CA MET A 17 5.43 12.14 0.78
C MET A 17 6.21 11.22 1.72
N ALA A 18 5.67 10.89 2.90
CA ALA A 18 6.30 9.95 3.83
C ALA A 18 6.43 8.56 3.20
N MET A 19 5.40 8.05 2.52
CA MET A 19 5.50 6.77 1.81
C MET A 19 6.61 6.78 0.74
N VAL A 20 6.68 7.84 -0.08
CA VAL A 20 7.74 7.98 -1.09
C VAL A 20 9.12 8.06 -0.42
N ALA A 21 9.25 8.84 0.65
CA ALA A 21 10.49 8.97 1.40
C ALA A 21 10.96 7.62 2.00
N MET A 22 10.05 6.81 2.55
CA MET A 22 10.38 5.48 3.07
C MET A 22 10.81 4.51 1.96
N ILE A 23 10.24 4.61 0.77
CA ILE A 23 10.67 3.81 -0.39
C ILE A 23 12.08 4.20 -0.84
N VAL A 24 12.36 5.50 -0.92
CA VAL A 24 13.69 6.01 -1.26
C VAL A 24 14.71 5.60 -0.20
N LEU A 25 14.35 5.68 1.09
CA LEU A 25 15.19 5.26 2.20
C LEU A 25 15.51 3.76 2.13
N LEU A 26 14.52 2.92 1.82
CA LEU A 26 14.72 1.49 1.62
C LEU A 26 15.67 1.22 0.44
N GLY A 27 15.46 1.88 -0.70
CA GLY A 27 16.34 1.76 -1.87
C GLY A 27 17.77 2.19 -1.58
N ALA A 28 17.96 3.31 -0.88
CA ALA A 28 19.27 3.78 -0.46
C ALA A 28 19.97 2.78 0.46
N ALA A 29 19.26 2.22 1.45
CA ALA A 29 19.82 1.21 2.34
C ALA A 29 20.25 -0.07 1.59
N VAL A 30 19.44 -0.53 0.65
CA VAL A 30 19.76 -1.68 -0.22
C VAL A 30 21.01 -1.41 -1.07
N VAL A 31 21.10 -0.23 -1.69
CA VAL A 31 22.27 0.14 -2.50
C VAL A 31 23.52 0.25 -1.64
N ILE A 32 23.45 0.90 -0.46
CA ILE A 32 24.58 1.01 0.47
C ILE A 32 25.08 -0.38 0.86
N GLU A 33 24.19 -1.30 1.23
CA GLU A 33 24.56 -2.67 1.54
C GLU A 33 25.22 -3.39 0.36
N TRP A 34 24.69 -3.23 -0.86
CA TRP A 34 25.26 -3.82 -2.06
C TRP A 34 26.69 -3.31 -2.34
N THR A 35 27.01 -2.04 -2.05
CA THR A 35 28.39 -1.52 -2.18
C THR A 35 29.39 -2.16 -1.21
N LYS A 36 28.91 -2.88 -0.20
CA LYS A 36 29.72 -3.60 0.80
C LYS A 36 29.80 -5.10 0.53
N THR A 37 29.16 -5.59 -0.53
CA THR A 37 29.23 -6.97 -1.01
C THR A 37 30.03 -7.06 -2.31
N ASP A 38 30.26 -8.28 -2.82
CA ASP A 38 30.78 -8.46 -4.19
C ASP A 38 29.82 -7.79 -5.20
N PRO A 39 30.32 -7.03 -6.20
CA PRO A 39 29.48 -6.36 -7.21
C PRO A 39 28.48 -7.28 -7.93
N ARG A 40 28.76 -8.59 -8.01
CA ARG A 40 27.86 -9.58 -8.64
C ARG A 40 26.90 -10.26 -7.66
N CYS A 41 27.00 -9.95 -6.37
CA CYS A 41 26.20 -10.57 -5.32
C CYS A 41 25.04 -9.63 -4.91
N LEU A 42 23.87 -9.87 -5.49
CA LEU A 42 22.60 -9.25 -5.06
C LEU A 42 21.72 -10.30 -4.41
N GLN A 43 20.89 -9.89 -3.44
CA GLN A 43 19.88 -10.80 -2.89
C GLN A 43 18.84 -11.17 -3.97
N THR A 44 18.15 -12.30 -3.78
CA THR A 44 17.15 -12.78 -4.75
C THR A 44 15.77 -12.11 -4.59
N SER A 45 15.56 -11.37 -3.49
CA SER A 45 14.35 -10.60 -3.19
C SER A 45 14.70 -9.39 -2.30
N ILE A 46 13.84 -8.37 -2.29
CA ILE A 46 13.89 -7.25 -1.35
C ILE A 46 13.68 -7.74 0.08
N SER A 47 12.79 -8.72 0.27
CA SER A 47 12.51 -9.30 1.59
C SER A 47 13.73 -10.03 2.20
N ALA A 48 14.63 -10.59 1.39
CA ALA A 48 15.87 -11.20 1.87
C ALA A 48 16.85 -10.20 2.50
N TYR A 49 16.72 -8.89 2.23
CA TYR A 49 17.49 -7.85 2.92
C TYR A 49 17.14 -7.71 4.41
N TYR A 50 16.07 -8.38 4.88
CA TYR A 50 15.83 -8.57 6.31
C TYR A 50 17.02 -9.20 7.05
N TYR A 51 17.77 -10.06 6.37
CA TYR A 51 18.89 -10.80 6.94
C TYR A 51 20.22 -10.03 6.92
N THR A 52 20.20 -8.77 6.48
CA THR A 52 21.40 -7.90 6.36
C THR A 52 21.28 -6.69 7.30
N PRO A 53 22.27 -5.78 7.36
CA PRO A 53 22.15 -4.50 8.08
C PRO A 53 20.95 -3.63 7.67
N VAL A 54 20.33 -3.89 6.51
CA VAL A 54 19.14 -3.16 6.00
C VAL A 54 17.88 -3.44 6.83
N ARG A 55 17.87 -4.51 7.65
CA ARG A 55 16.71 -4.98 8.45
C ARG A 55 15.91 -3.87 9.12
N ALA A 56 16.57 -2.97 9.85
CA ALA A 56 15.87 -1.92 10.61
C ALA A 56 15.10 -0.97 9.67
N ILE A 57 15.70 -0.63 8.54
CA ILE A 57 15.08 0.22 7.52
C ILE A 57 13.95 -0.53 6.81
N PHE A 58 14.13 -1.81 6.47
CA PHE A 58 13.09 -2.65 5.89
C PHE A 58 11.85 -2.71 6.79
N VAL A 59 12.03 -3.05 8.07
CA VAL A 59 10.93 -3.16 9.04
C VAL A 59 10.26 -1.79 9.26
N GLY A 60 11.06 -0.74 9.49
CA GLY A 60 10.56 0.60 9.71
C GLY A 60 9.80 1.18 8.52
N ALA A 61 10.28 0.93 7.29
CA ALA A 61 9.62 1.36 6.06
C ALA A 61 8.26 0.69 5.88
N LEU A 62 8.19 -0.64 6.03
CA LEU A 62 6.92 -1.36 5.85
C LEU A 62 5.88 -1.00 6.92
N ILE A 63 6.28 -0.87 8.19
CA ILE A 63 5.35 -0.43 9.25
C ILE A 63 4.86 0.99 8.96
N THR A 64 5.76 1.92 8.62
CA THR A 64 5.39 3.32 8.35
C THR A 64 4.48 3.43 7.14
N ILE A 65 4.84 2.80 6.01
CA ILE A 65 4.02 2.77 4.81
C ILE A 65 2.67 2.12 5.11
N GLY A 66 2.65 1.03 5.89
CA GLY A 66 1.44 0.35 6.35
C GLY A 66 0.48 1.30 7.07
N VAL A 67 0.98 2.01 8.08
CA VAL A 67 0.22 3.02 8.82
C VAL A 67 -0.26 4.14 7.91
N CYS A 68 0.60 4.67 7.03
CA CYS A 68 0.19 5.70 6.07
C CYS A 68 -0.95 5.24 5.16
N MET A 69 -0.94 3.98 4.70
CA MET A 69 -2.02 3.43 3.87
C MET A 69 -3.33 3.28 4.65
N VAL A 70 -3.30 2.90 5.93
CA VAL A 70 -4.51 2.82 6.77
C VAL A 70 -5.08 4.21 7.08
N VAL A 71 -4.22 5.20 7.32
CA VAL A 71 -4.65 6.55 7.72
C VAL A 71 -5.12 7.38 6.53
N LEU A 72 -4.55 7.17 5.34
CA LEU A 72 -4.97 7.87 4.14
C LEU A 72 -6.34 7.38 3.66
N LYS A 73 -7.32 8.29 3.63
CA LYS A 73 -8.60 8.00 3.01
C LYS A 73 -8.41 7.83 1.49
N GLY A 74 -8.93 6.73 0.96
CA GLY A 74 -9.01 6.51 -0.48
C GLY A 74 -9.95 7.51 -1.16
N ASN A 75 -9.74 7.77 -2.46
CA ASN A 75 -10.64 8.63 -3.23
C ASN A 75 -12.04 8.01 -3.42
N THR A 76 -12.15 6.70 -3.26
CA THR A 76 -13.40 5.93 -3.33
C THR A 76 -13.41 4.88 -2.22
N GLU A 77 -14.59 4.36 -1.87
CA GLU A 77 -14.72 3.35 -0.82
C GLU A 77 -13.96 2.04 -1.13
N PRO A 78 -13.95 1.52 -2.39
CA PRO A 78 -13.13 0.35 -2.71
C PRO A 78 -11.63 0.63 -2.60
N GLU A 79 -11.17 1.81 -3.04
CA GLU A 79 -9.77 2.24 -2.90
C GLU A 79 -9.35 2.28 -1.42
N ASP A 80 -10.24 2.80 -0.56
CA ASP A 80 -10.05 2.88 0.89
C ASP A 80 -9.92 1.51 1.55
N ILE A 81 -10.81 0.56 1.20
CA ILE A 81 -10.74 -0.81 1.74
C ILE A 81 -9.44 -1.50 1.31
N LEU A 82 -9.06 -1.39 0.02
CA LEU A 82 -7.84 -2.02 -0.49
C LEU A 82 -6.56 -1.43 0.14
N LEU A 83 -6.53 -0.11 0.37
CA LEU A 83 -5.44 0.54 1.11
C LEU A 83 -5.37 0.05 2.56
N ASN A 84 -6.51 -0.02 3.25
CA ASN A 84 -6.58 -0.53 4.63
C ASN A 84 -6.08 -1.99 4.72
N VAL A 85 -6.51 -2.85 3.80
CA VAL A 85 -6.05 -4.25 3.74
C VAL A 85 -4.54 -4.32 3.52
N SER A 86 -4.02 -3.57 2.56
CA SER A 86 -2.58 -3.51 2.29
C SER A 86 -1.81 -3.03 3.53
N GLY A 87 -2.35 -2.01 4.22
CA GLY A 87 -1.74 -1.42 5.40
C GLY A 87 -1.72 -2.34 6.62
N ILE A 88 -2.76 -3.17 6.81
CA ILE A 88 -2.82 -4.19 7.88
C ILE A 88 -1.82 -5.33 7.60
N LEU A 89 -1.60 -5.69 6.34
CA LEU A 89 -0.68 -6.77 5.95
C LEU A 89 0.78 -6.36 5.99
N ALA A 90 1.11 -5.07 5.78
CA ALA A 90 2.50 -4.61 5.71
C ALA A 90 3.33 -4.91 7.00
N PRO A 91 2.80 -4.71 8.24
CA PRO A 91 3.50 -5.16 9.45
C PRO A 91 3.75 -6.66 9.50
N ALA A 92 2.86 -7.51 8.97
CA ALA A 92 3.10 -8.95 8.93
C ALA A 92 4.26 -9.30 7.98
N VAL A 93 4.34 -8.65 6.81
CA VAL A 93 5.49 -8.78 5.88
C VAL A 93 6.79 -8.30 6.55
N ALA A 94 6.72 -7.26 7.38
CA ALA A 94 7.86 -6.69 8.08
C ALA A 94 8.39 -7.58 9.21
N LEU A 95 7.47 -8.17 9.99
CA LEU A 95 7.80 -8.84 11.25
C LEU A 95 8.00 -10.36 11.10
N VAL A 96 7.47 -10.95 10.02
CA VAL A 96 7.73 -12.36 9.65
C VAL A 96 8.76 -12.37 8.54
N PRO A 97 9.99 -12.87 8.77
CA PRO A 97 11.01 -12.87 7.75
C PRO A 97 10.73 -13.92 6.66
N THR A 98 11.25 -13.67 5.45
CA THR A 98 11.17 -14.63 4.35
C THR A 98 12.04 -15.86 4.65
N PRO A 99 11.61 -17.11 4.38
CA PRO A 99 12.41 -18.30 4.67
C PRO A 99 13.79 -18.33 3.99
N GLY A 100 13.94 -17.64 2.84
CA GLY A 100 15.19 -17.56 2.11
C GLY A 100 16.06 -16.40 2.55
N GLN A 101 17.02 -16.63 3.45
CA GLN A 101 17.99 -15.61 3.89
C GLN A 101 18.95 -15.13 2.78
N GLY A 102 19.10 -15.94 1.73
CA GLY A 102 20.07 -15.73 0.65
C GLY A 102 21.51 -15.74 1.14
N THR A 103 22.44 -15.43 0.24
CA THR A 103 23.89 -15.54 0.48
C THR A 103 24.62 -14.21 0.35
N CYS A 104 23.96 -13.16 -0.15
CA CYS A 104 24.57 -11.87 -0.43
C CYS A 104 24.34 -10.90 0.73
N HIS A 105 25.26 -10.93 1.70
CA HIS A 105 25.26 -10.05 2.87
C HIS A 105 26.69 -9.62 3.21
N SER A 106 26.85 -8.36 3.63
CA SER A 106 28.16 -7.77 3.98
C SER A 106 28.70 -8.26 5.31
N VAL A 107 27.82 -8.74 6.19
CA VAL A 107 28.14 -9.25 7.52
C VAL A 107 27.39 -10.56 7.78
N GLN A 108 27.94 -11.40 8.66
CA GLN A 108 27.29 -12.65 9.06
C GLN A 108 25.89 -12.40 9.63
N VAL A 109 24.96 -13.30 9.29
CA VAL A 109 23.55 -13.19 9.70
C VAL A 109 23.43 -13.35 11.23
N GLY A 110 23.29 -12.22 11.92
CA GLY A 110 23.06 -12.17 13.37
C GLY A 110 21.59 -11.86 13.69
N LEU A 111 20.73 -12.88 13.70
CA LEU A 111 19.30 -12.73 14.00
C LEU A 111 18.85 -13.28 15.37
N GLY A 112 19.70 -14.08 16.02
CA GLY A 112 19.27 -14.87 17.17
C GLY A 112 18.19 -15.87 16.75
N ASP A 113 17.30 -16.21 17.69
CA ASP A 113 16.15 -17.07 17.42
C ASP A 113 15.05 -16.30 16.67
N ALA A 114 15.01 -16.47 15.34
CA ALA A 114 14.01 -15.85 14.48
C ALA A 114 12.57 -16.28 14.85
N ALA A 115 12.36 -17.51 15.31
CA ALA A 115 11.04 -17.98 15.72
C ALA A 115 10.57 -17.31 17.01
N ALA A 116 11.49 -17.07 17.96
CA ALA A 116 11.20 -16.27 19.15
C ALA A 116 10.85 -14.82 18.80
N ASN A 117 11.59 -14.19 17.88
CA ASN A 117 11.31 -12.83 17.41
C ASN A 117 9.92 -12.74 16.77
N VAL A 118 9.58 -13.68 15.86
CA VAL A 118 8.25 -13.74 15.25
C VAL A 118 7.17 -13.94 16.30
N SER A 119 7.39 -14.84 17.26
CA SER A 119 6.43 -15.12 18.32
C SER A 119 6.15 -13.88 19.18
N ASN A 120 7.18 -13.17 19.63
CA ASN A 120 7.03 -11.95 20.40
C ASN A 120 6.33 -10.84 19.61
N ASN A 121 6.85 -10.53 18.42
CA ASN A 121 6.42 -9.36 17.65
C ASN A 121 5.01 -9.53 17.09
N MET A 122 4.66 -10.71 16.60
CA MET A 122 3.32 -10.98 16.09
C MET A 122 2.30 -11.06 17.22
N LEU A 123 2.65 -11.65 18.39
CA LEU A 123 1.76 -11.63 19.54
C LEU A 123 1.48 -10.18 19.99
N ALA A 124 2.50 -9.32 20.06
CA ALA A 124 2.32 -7.91 20.35
C ALA A 124 1.41 -7.21 19.32
N LEU A 125 1.61 -7.48 18.03
CA LEU A 125 0.74 -6.98 16.95
C LEU A 125 -0.71 -7.43 17.15
N PHE A 126 -0.93 -8.69 17.51
CA PHE A 126 -2.27 -9.22 17.74
C PHE A 126 -2.93 -8.61 18.98
N VAL A 127 -2.20 -8.48 20.08
CA VAL A 127 -2.68 -7.87 21.32
C VAL A 127 -3.14 -6.43 21.12
N VAL A 128 -2.44 -5.65 20.30
CA VAL A 128 -2.83 -4.25 19.99
C VAL A 128 -3.89 -4.19 18.90
N GLY A 129 -3.85 -5.08 17.90
CA GLY A 129 -4.80 -5.02 16.79
C GLY A 129 -6.24 -5.39 17.19
N VAL A 130 -6.44 -6.27 18.18
CA VAL A 130 -7.78 -6.60 18.70
C VAL A 130 -8.53 -5.35 19.22
N PRO A 131 -8.00 -4.57 20.17
CA PRO A 131 -8.67 -3.36 20.64
C PRO A 131 -8.80 -2.31 19.53
N CYS A 132 -7.85 -2.19 18.60
CA CYS A 132 -8.00 -1.31 17.45
C CYS A 132 -9.22 -1.69 16.59
N LEU A 133 -9.41 -2.97 16.26
CA LEU A 133 -10.57 -3.44 15.49
C LEU A 133 -11.89 -3.22 16.25
N LEU A 134 -11.89 -3.44 17.57
CA LEU A 134 -13.05 -3.15 18.42
C LEU A 134 -13.39 -1.66 18.42
N LEU A 135 -12.38 -0.78 18.54
CA LEU A 135 -12.59 0.67 18.45
C LEU A 135 -13.11 1.09 17.08
N THR A 136 -12.60 0.50 15.99
CA THR A 136 -13.13 0.72 14.64
C THR A 136 -14.60 0.31 14.55
N ALA A 137 -14.98 -0.83 15.11
CA ALA A 137 -16.38 -1.26 15.16
C ALA A 137 -17.26 -0.27 15.94
N VAL A 138 -16.79 0.20 17.10
CA VAL A 138 -17.49 1.21 17.92
C VAL A 138 -17.66 2.51 17.14
N PHE A 139 -16.64 2.99 16.43
CA PHE A 139 -16.73 4.21 15.62
C PHE A 139 -17.72 4.05 14.45
N ILE A 140 -17.69 2.92 13.74
CA ILE A 140 -18.65 2.65 12.65
C ILE A 140 -20.09 2.62 13.18
N ILE A 141 -20.34 1.99 14.32
CA ILE A 141 -21.66 1.95 14.97
C ILE A 141 -22.10 3.36 15.39
N ARG A 142 -21.19 4.11 16.03
CA ARG A 142 -21.46 5.47 16.49
C ARG A 142 -21.76 6.42 15.34
N ASP A 143 -21.02 6.32 14.23
CA ASP A 143 -21.24 7.13 13.04
C ASP A 143 -22.57 6.80 12.37
N ARG A 144 -22.95 5.51 12.32
CA ARG A 144 -24.28 5.09 11.85
C ARG A 144 -25.41 5.72 12.66
N ILE A 145 -25.25 5.83 13.99
CA ILE A 145 -26.26 6.40 14.87
C ILE A 145 -26.28 7.94 14.80
N ARG A 146 -25.12 8.59 14.78
CA ARG A 146 -25.00 10.06 14.85
C ARG A 146 -25.14 10.76 13.50
N GLN A 147 -24.73 10.12 12.42
CA GLN A 147 -24.69 10.71 11.08
C GLN A 147 -25.27 9.74 10.03
N PRO A 148 -26.55 9.35 10.16
CA PRO A 148 -27.15 8.33 9.30
C PRO A 148 -27.12 8.69 7.81
N ALA A 149 -27.15 9.98 7.47
CA ALA A 149 -27.13 10.46 6.08
C ALA A 149 -25.79 10.26 5.35
N GLY A 150 -24.68 10.13 6.08
CA GLY A 150 -23.34 9.92 5.50
C GLY A 150 -22.83 8.48 5.61
N TRP A 151 -23.65 7.57 6.16
CA TRP A 151 -23.25 6.20 6.41
C TRP A 151 -23.42 5.34 5.16
N THR A 152 -22.45 4.48 4.91
CA THR A 152 -22.47 3.51 3.81
C THR A 152 -22.19 2.10 4.31
N PRO A 153 -22.77 1.06 3.68
CA PRO A 153 -22.53 -0.32 4.08
C PRO A 153 -21.08 -0.76 3.85
N MET A 154 -20.31 -0.04 3.02
CA MET A 154 -18.92 -0.34 2.73
C MET A 154 -18.01 -0.26 3.95
N TYR A 155 -18.35 0.57 4.96
CA TYR A 155 -17.61 0.58 6.23
C TYR A 155 -17.68 -0.79 6.94
N VAL A 156 -18.84 -1.45 6.92
CA VAL A 156 -19.02 -2.77 7.53
C VAL A 156 -18.28 -3.82 6.72
N VAL A 157 -18.33 -3.74 5.39
CA VAL A 157 -17.57 -4.63 4.51
C VAL A 157 -16.07 -4.53 4.82
N GLY A 158 -15.53 -3.31 4.92
CA GLY A 158 -14.13 -3.07 5.28
C GLY A 158 -13.76 -3.66 6.64
N LEU A 159 -14.61 -3.47 7.66
CA LEU A 159 -14.41 -4.06 8.99
C LEU A 159 -14.43 -5.59 8.95
N VAL A 160 -15.39 -6.20 8.26
CA VAL A 160 -15.49 -7.67 8.14
C VAL A 160 -14.25 -8.23 7.46
N VAL A 161 -13.79 -7.61 6.37
CA VAL A 161 -12.56 -8.02 5.69
C VAL A 161 -11.35 -7.91 6.62
N ALA A 162 -11.21 -6.80 7.35
CA ALA A 162 -10.13 -6.60 8.31
C ALA A 162 -10.15 -7.66 9.43
N VAL A 163 -11.33 -7.96 9.99
CA VAL A 163 -11.51 -8.98 11.03
C VAL A 163 -11.20 -10.37 10.49
N LEU A 164 -11.59 -10.71 9.26
CA LEU A 164 -11.29 -12.01 8.67
C LEU A 164 -9.78 -12.18 8.42
N ILE A 165 -9.11 -11.17 7.88
CA ILE A 165 -7.66 -11.23 7.64
C ILE A 165 -6.91 -11.32 8.96
N PHE A 166 -7.22 -10.43 9.91
CA PHE A 166 -6.54 -10.36 11.19
C PHE A 166 -6.83 -11.59 12.07
N GLY A 167 -8.10 -11.99 12.16
CA GLY A 167 -8.55 -13.15 12.91
C GLY A 167 -8.05 -14.46 12.28
N GLY A 168 -8.04 -14.57 10.96
CA GLY A 168 -7.44 -15.70 10.25
C GLY A 168 -5.93 -15.80 10.49
N GLY A 169 -5.22 -14.67 10.46
CA GLY A 169 -3.81 -14.59 10.81
C GLY A 169 -3.52 -15.00 12.26
N LEU A 170 -4.34 -14.53 13.22
CA LEU A 170 -4.24 -14.91 14.62
C LEU A 170 -4.53 -16.40 14.84
N ALA A 171 -5.59 -16.91 14.22
CA ALA A 171 -5.94 -18.33 14.31
C ALA A 171 -4.83 -19.21 13.73
N TRP A 172 -4.30 -18.86 12.55
CA TRP A 172 -3.17 -19.56 11.96
C TRP A 172 -1.93 -19.53 12.87
N PHE A 173 -1.61 -18.35 13.40
CA PHE A 173 -0.51 -18.15 14.34
C PHE A 173 -0.65 -19.08 15.57
N LEU A 174 -1.84 -19.19 16.17
CA LEU A 174 -2.07 -20.00 17.37
C LEU A 174 -2.15 -21.51 17.10
N VAL A 175 -2.73 -21.92 15.98
CA VAL A 175 -3.00 -23.34 15.66
C VAL A 175 -1.81 -24.02 14.98
N ASP A 176 -1.16 -23.34 14.04
CA ASP A 176 -0.03 -23.87 13.27
C ASP A 176 1.09 -22.82 13.18
N ARG A 177 1.80 -22.67 14.30
CA ARG A 177 2.94 -21.77 14.46
C ARG A 177 4.03 -22.04 13.41
N THR A 178 4.33 -23.30 13.12
CA THR A 178 5.40 -23.69 12.21
C THR A 178 5.06 -23.34 10.77
N GLY A 179 3.84 -23.64 10.31
CA GLY A 179 3.38 -23.24 8.99
C GLY A 179 3.27 -21.73 8.86
N PHE A 180 2.84 -21.04 9.92
CA PHE A 180 2.80 -19.57 9.97
C PHE A 180 4.20 -18.97 9.74
N ILE A 181 5.21 -19.41 10.49
CA ILE A 181 6.59 -18.92 10.33
C ILE A 181 7.10 -19.21 8.90
N GLY A 182 6.76 -20.35 8.32
CA GLY A 182 7.21 -20.74 6.98
C GLY A 182 6.54 -19.98 5.83
N HIS A 183 5.30 -19.50 5.99
CA HIS A 183 4.49 -19.06 4.84
C HIS A 183 3.76 -17.72 5.03
N ALA A 184 3.60 -17.22 6.26
CA ALA A 184 2.83 -16.00 6.51
C ALA A 184 3.42 -14.78 5.80
N HIS A 185 4.76 -14.72 5.68
CA HIS A 185 5.42 -13.67 4.90
C HIS A 185 4.92 -13.65 3.44
N TYR A 186 4.99 -14.79 2.73
CA TYR A 186 4.57 -14.87 1.33
C TYR A 186 3.07 -14.61 1.17
N ALA A 187 2.24 -15.18 2.04
CA ALA A 187 0.80 -14.97 2.00
C ALA A 187 0.46 -13.48 2.16
N ALA A 188 1.04 -12.81 3.16
CA ALA A 188 0.82 -11.39 3.40
C ALA A 188 1.36 -10.52 2.25
N ALA A 189 2.57 -10.80 1.76
CA ALA A 189 3.18 -10.04 0.68
C ALA A 189 2.39 -10.13 -0.62
N ILE A 190 1.96 -11.35 -1.02
CA ILE A 190 1.17 -11.56 -2.24
C ILE A 190 -0.15 -10.79 -2.15
N VAL A 191 -0.90 -10.95 -1.05
CA VAL A 191 -2.19 -10.27 -0.90
C VAL A 191 -2.00 -8.75 -0.84
N MET A 192 -0.98 -8.26 -0.13
CA MET A 192 -0.66 -6.83 -0.06
C MET A 192 -0.36 -6.25 -1.45
N PHE A 193 0.52 -6.88 -2.24
CA PHE A 193 0.82 -6.40 -3.59
C PHE A 193 -0.39 -6.46 -4.51
N LEU A 194 -1.21 -7.52 -4.44
CA LEU A 194 -2.45 -7.60 -5.23
C LEU A 194 -3.42 -6.46 -4.88
N CYS A 195 -3.57 -6.14 -3.60
CA CYS A 195 -4.39 -5.01 -3.15
C CYS A 195 -3.81 -3.67 -3.63
N ILE A 196 -2.49 -3.47 -3.56
CA ILE A 196 -1.83 -2.26 -4.07
C ILE A 196 -2.05 -2.11 -5.58
N VAL A 197 -1.87 -3.18 -6.36
CA VAL A 197 -2.13 -3.16 -7.82
C VAL A 197 -3.60 -2.81 -8.07
N ALA A 198 -4.53 -3.40 -7.31
CA ALA A 198 -5.95 -3.10 -7.42
C ALA A 198 -6.27 -1.63 -7.07
N VAL A 199 -5.64 -1.04 -6.05
CA VAL A 199 -5.75 0.39 -5.70
C VAL A 199 -5.40 1.25 -6.92
N VAL A 200 -4.25 0.99 -7.54
CA VAL A 200 -3.77 1.80 -8.68
C VAL A 200 -4.69 1.63 -9.90
N VAL A 201 -5.20 0.42 -10.15
CA VAL A 201 -6.17 0.16 -11.23
C VAL A 201 -7.50 0.88 -10.99
N VAL A 202 -8.08 0.77 -9.78
CA VAL A 202 -9.33 1.46 -9.40
C VAL A 202 -9.15 2.98 -9.56
N ASN A 203 -8.01 3.50 -9.09
CA ASN A 203 -7.69 4.92 -9.20
C ASN A 203 -7.57 5.37 -10.66
N ALA A 204 -6.92 4.58 -11.52
CA ALA A 204 -6.76 4.88 -12.94
C ALA A 204 -8.10 4.90 -13.68
N VAL A 205 -8.97 3.93 -13.42
CA VAL A 205 -10.32 3.86 -14.00
C VAL A 205 -11.16 5.05 -13.55
N GLU A 206 -11.11 5.40 -12.27
CA GLU A 206 -11.89 6.53 -11.74
C GLU A 206 -11.41 7.87 -12.31
N PHE A 207 -10.09 8.06 -12.38
CA PHE A 207 -9.52 9.27 -12.99
C PHE A 207 -9.93 9.39 -14.47
N GLN A 208 -9.93 8.29 -15.23
CA GLN A 208 -10.39 8.29 -16.62
C GLN A 208 -11.90 8.61 -16.74
N ARG A 209 -12.73 8.05 -15.85
CA ARG A 209 -14.17 8.35 -15.80
C ARG A 209 -14.42 9.84 -15.55
N LYS A 210 -13.66 10.46 -14.63
CA LYS A 210 -13.77 11.89 -14.33
C LYS A 210 -13.35 12.76 -15.53
N GLN A 211 -12.25 12.44 -16.20
CA GLN A 211 -11.83 13.19 -17.40
C GLN A 211 -12.88 13.16 -18.51
N ARG A 212 -13.49 11.99 -18.78
CA ARG A 212 -14.54 11.85 -19.79
C ARG A 212 -15.78 12.71 -19.48
N LYS A 213 -16.16 12.83 -18.20
CA LYS A 213 -17.32 13.63 -17.78
C LYS A 213 -17.10 15.14 -17.96
N HIS A 214 -15.87 15.62 -17.85
CA HIS A 214 -15.55 17.06 -17.90
C HIS A 214 -15.01 17.55 -19.25
N ALA A 215 -15.07 16.72 -20.30
CA ALA A 215 -14.66 17.08 -21.67
C ALA A 215 -13.28 17.74 -21.79
N VAL A 216 -12.35 17.43 -20.87
CA VAL A 216 -10.97 17.93 -20.94
C VAL A 216 -10.30 17.25 -22.13
N PRO A 217 -9.66 17.99 -23.06
CA PRO A 217 -9.02 17.41 -24.24
C PRO A 217 -8.06 16.29 -23.85
N HIS A 218 -8.09 15.20 -24.62
CA HIS A 218 -7.32 13.98 -24.39
C HIS A 218 -5.82 14.29 -24.16
N SER A 219 -5.38 14.25 -22.90
CA SER A 219 -3.95 14.04 -22.64
C SER A 219 -3.64 12.60 -23.09
N PRO A 220 -2.70 12.38 -24.03
CA PRO A 220 -2.57 11.12 -24.77
C PRO A 220 -2.14 9.91 -23.93
N ALA A 221 -1.87 10.07 -22.63
CA ALA A 221 -1.79 8.96 -21.71
C ALA A 221 -2.21 9.40 -20.31
N ASN A 222 -3.29 8.82 -19.77
CA ASN A 222 -3.56 8.91 -18.34
C ASN A 222 -2.36 8.28 -17.58
N ARG A 223 -1.55 9.11 -16.91
CA ARG A 223 -0.39 8.65 -16.14
C ARG A 223 -0.72 7.50 -15.19
N TYR A 224 -1.92 7.50 -14.60
CA TYR A 224 -2.36 6.41 -13.72
C TYR A 224 -2.62 5.11 -14.49
N SER A 225 -3.16 5.18 -15.71
CA SER A 225 -3.34 4.01 -16.56
C SER A 225 -2.01 3.40 -16.98
N VAL A 226 -0.99 4.23 -17.29
CA VAL A 226 0.35 3.74 -17.61
C VAL A 226 0.96 3.00 -16.42
N ILE A 227 0.89 3.58 -15.21
CA ILE A 227 1.39 2.94 -13.99
C ILE A 227 0.60 1.65 -13.71
N ALA A 228 -0.74 1.67 -13.80
CA ALA A 228 -1.58 0.50 -13.59
C ALA A 228 -1.23 -0.66 -14.53
N VAL A 229 -1.08 -0.38 -15.83
CA VAL A 229 -0.69 -1.39 -16.82
C VAL A 229 0.71 -1.93 -16.51
N ALA A 230 1.67 -1.06 -16.19
CA ALA A 230 3.02 -1.48 -15.84
C ALA A 230 3.04 -2.39 -14.59
N MET A 231 2.24 -2.08 -13.57
CA MET A 231 2.14 -2.88 -12.34
C MET A 231 1.56 -4.28 -12.56
N VAL A 232 0.88 -4.54 -13.69
CA VAL A 232 0.39 -5.87 -14.06
C VAL A 232 1.35 -6.57 -15.03
N VAL A 233 1.79 -5.85 -16.07
CA VAL A 233 2.57 -6.43 -17.17
C VAL A 233 3.99 -6.77 -16.73
N VAL A 234 4.66 -5.89 -15.99
CA VAL A 234 6.06 -6.10 -15.60
C VAL A 234 6.23 -7.37 -14.75
N PRO A 235 5.43 -7.61 -13.69
CA PRO A 235 5.53 -8.85 -12.93
C PRO A 235 5.24 -10.09 -13.76
N LEU A 236 4.25 -10.04 -14.65
CA LEU A 236 3.87 -11.17 -15.50
C LEU A 236 5.02 -11.55 -16.46
N VAL A 237 5.61 -10.56 -17.12
CA VAL A 237 6.75 -10.77 -18.02
C VAL A 237 7.94 -11.34 -17.25
N MET A 238 8.28 -10.76 -16.10
CA MET A 238 9.39 -11.26 -15.28
C MET A 238 9.15 -12.67 -14.75
N PHE A 239 7.91 -13.01 -14.40
CA PHE A 239 7.54 -14.36 -13.99
C PHE A 239 7.67 -15.37 -15.14
N VAL A 240 7.24 -15.01 -16.35
CA VAL A 240 7.43 -15.83 -17.55
C VAL A 240 8.92 -16.01 -17.85
N CYS A 241 9.71 -14.95 -17.81
CA CYS A 241 11.16 -15.02 -17.98
C CYS A 241 11.82 -15.93 -16.95
N LYS A 242 11.40 -15.87 -15.67
CA LYS A 242 11.85 -16.80 -14.63
C LYS A 242 11.60 -18.26 -15.01
N LYS A 243 10.39 -18.57 -15.51
CA LYS A 243 10.00 -19.93 -15.88
C LYS A 243 10.75 -20.46 -17.10
N ILE A 244 11.07 -19.60 -18.06
CA ILE A 244 11.76 -19.99 -19.31
C ILE A 244 13.28 -20.07 -19.10
N PHE A 245 13.87 -19.08 -18.44
CA PHE A 245 15.33 -18.91 -18.37
C PHE A 245 15.94 -19.28 -17.01
N GLY A 246 15.14 -19.68 -16.01
CA GLY A 246 15.65 -20.04 -14.69
C GLY A 246 16.28 -18.86 -13.93
N TRP A 247 15.74 -17.65 -14.11
CA TRP A 247 16.35 -16.43 -13.58
C TRP A 247 16.11 -16.25 -12.07
N ASP A 248 17.15 -16.46 -11.26
CA ASP A 248 17.08 -16.44 -9.79
C ASP A 248 16.69 -15.08 -9.20
N HIS A 249 17.08 -13.97 -9.83
CA HIS A 249 16.77 -12.62 -9.35
C HIS A 249 15.42 -12.08 -9.83
N ALA A 250 14.62 -12.86 -10.56
CA ALA A 250 13.34 -12.36 -11.08
C ALA A 250 12.42 -11.82 -9.98
N VAL A 251 12.43 -12.42 -8.77
CA VAL A 251 11.61 -11.95 -7.64
C VAL A 251 12.07 -10.57 -7.16
N LEU A 252 13.38 -10.34 -7.02
CA LEU A 252 13.94 -9.02 -6.71
C LEU A 252 13.45 -7.96 -7.69
N TRP A 253 13.49 -8.25 -8.99
CA TRP A 253 13.07 -7.30 -10.02
C TRP A 253 11.55 -7.09 -10.04
N ILE A 254 10.76 -8.12 -9.76
CA ILE A 254 9.30 -8.00 -9.59
C ILE A 254 9.00 -7.08 -8.41
N GLU A 255 9.55 -7.37 -7.23
CA GLU A 255 9.34 -6.57 -6.02
C GLU A 255 9.84 -5.13 -6.21
N GLY A 256 11.05 -4.96 -6.72
CA GLY A 256 11.66 -3.65 -6.97
C GLY A 256 10.86 -2.81 -7.97
N SER A 257 10.42 -3.38 -9.08
CA SER A 257 9.59 -2.67 -10.06
C SER A 257 8.23 -2.28 -9.51
N LEU A 258 7.55 -3.16 -8.76
CA LEU A 258 6.29 -2.85 -8.10
C LEU A 258 6.44 -1.73 -7.06
N ILE A 259 7.51 -1.74 -6.27
CA ILE A 259 7.80 -0.68 -5.29
C ILE A 259 8.07 0.66 -5.98
N VAL A 260 8.85 0.67 -7.07
CA VAL A 260 9.13 1.88 -7.85
C VAL A 260 7.86 2.44 -8.49
N LEU A 261 7.02 1.57 -9.06
CA LEU A 261 5.74 1.98 -9.66
C LEU A 261 4.76 2.49 -8.60
N PHE A 262 4.75 1.91 -7.41
CA PHE A 262 3.98 2.41 -6.27
C PHE A 262 4.46 3.79 -5.81
N ALA A 263 5.77 4.03 -5.76
CA ALA A 263 6.31 5.37 -5.51
C ALA A 263 5.89 6.36 -6.59
N ALA A 264 5.97 5.98 -7.88
CA ALA A 264 5.52 6.81 -9.00
C ALA A 264 4.03 7.16 -8.92
N PHE A 265 3.20 6.21 -8.47
CA PHE A 265 1.78 6.43 -8.19
C PHE A 265 1.59 7.50 -7.12
N TRP A 266 2.26 7.39 -5.98
CA TRP A 266 2.12 8.37 -4.90
C TRP A 266 2.70 9.74 -5.23
N ILE A 267 3.79 9.81 -6.00
CA ILE A 267 4.31 11.08 -6.53
C ILE A 267 3.24 11.73 -7.42
N SER A 268 2.64 10.95 -8.32
CA SER A 268 1.58 11.45 -9.21
C SER A 268 0.36 11.94 -8.43
N GLN A 269 -0.09 11.18 -7.41
CA GLN A 269 -1.18 11.57 -6.50
C GLN A 269 -0.86 12.85 -5.74
N THR A 270 0.37 12.96 -5.22
CA THR A 270 0.81 14.14 -4.44
C THR A 270 0.83 15.40 -5.29
N GLN A 271 1.27 15.29 -6.55
CA GLN A 271 1.26 16.39 -7.49
C GLN A 271 -0.15 16.78 -7.93
N GLU A 272 -1.03 15.79 -8.17
CA GLU A 272 -2.44 16.05 -8.51
C GLU A 272 -3.17 16.77 -7.38
N LEU A 273 -3.03 16.24 -6.17
CA LEU A 273 -3.80 16.62 -5.00
C LEU A 273 -2.92 17.43 -4.04
N TRP A 274 -2.15 18.36 -4.59
CA TRP A 274 -1.24 19.18 -3.78
C TRP A 274 -2.02 20.16 -2.88
N TYR A 275 -3.13 20.68 -3.42
CA TYR A 275 -4.03 21.61 -2.76
C TYR A 275 -5.35 20.96 -2.33
N ASP A 276 -5.52 19.67 -2.61
CA ASP A 276 -6.74 18.91 -2.33
C ASP A 276 -6.42 17.69 -1.44
N GLY A 277 -7.30 17.37 -0.49
CA GLY A 277 -7.13 16.16 0.32
C GLY A 277 -7.47 14.90 -0.48
N ILE A 278 -8.66 14.91 -1.09
CA ILE A 278 -9.22 13.85 -1.92
C ILE A 278 -9.85 14.48 -3.16
N ARG A 279 -10.03 13.73 -4.25
CA ARG A 279 -10.79 14.19 -5.42
C ARG A 279 -12.27 14.34 -5.03
N GLN A 280 -12.67 15.51 -4.52
CA GLN A 280 -14.07 15.80 -4.23
C GLN A 280 -14.94 15.55 -5.48
N GLU A 281 -16.12 14.96 -5.30
CA GLU A 281 -17.18 15.17 -6.28
C GLU A 281 -17.58 16.64 -6.17
N LEU A 282 -17.46 17.41 -7.24
CA LEU A 282 -18.06 18.74 -7.30
C LEU A 282 -19.53 18.59 -6.84
N PRO A 283 -19.99 19.31 -5.80
CA PRO A 283 -21.39 19.29 -5.43
C PRO A 283 -22.23 19.63 -6.65
N ARG A 284 -23.31 18.87 -6.92
CA ARG A 284 -24.23 19.16 -8.04
C ARG A 284 -24.74 20.61 -8.03
N SER A 285 -24.67 21.33 -6.91
CA SER A 285 -25.08 22.74 -6.83
C SER A 285 -24.01 23.76 -7.25
N GLN A 286 -22.79 23.33 -7.60
CA GLN A 286 -21.72 24.19 -8.15
C GLN A 286 -21.38 23.87 -9.61
N ALA A 287 -22.15 23.00 -10.27
CA ALA A 287 -22.16 22.94 -11.72
C ALA A 287 -22.81 24.22 -12.24
N THR A 288 -22.01 25.25 -12.50
CA THR A 288 -22.46 26.45 -13.19
C THR A 288 -23.14 26.03 -14.49
N PRO A 289 -24.41 26.40 -14.75
CA PRO A 289 -24.97 26.18 -16.07
C PRO A 289 -24.08 26.92 -17.08
N SER A 290 -23.72 26.22 -18.15
CA SER A 290 -22.95 26.82 -19.25
C SER A 290 -23.68 28.08 -19.75
N PRO A 291 -23.02 29.25 -19.93
CA PRO A 291 -23.71 30.50 -20.30
C PRO A 291 -24.29 30.51 -21.73
N LEU A 292 -24.12 29.44 -22.50
CA LEU A 292 -24.56 29.38 -23.89
C LEU A 292 -25.99 28.84 -23.96
N GLY A 293 -26.96 29.69 -23.63
CA GLY A 293 -28.37 29.34 -23.70
C GLY A 293 -29.37 30.48 -23.54
N SER A 294 -28.97 31.75 -23.66
CA SER A 294 -29.92 32.88 -23.74
C SER A 294 -29.51 33.83 -24.85
N ASN A 295 -30.05 33.63 -26.05
CA ASN A 295 -30.38 34.68 -27.01
C ASN A 295 -31.14 34.05 -28.18
N ALA A 296 -32.43 33.85 -27.98
CA ALA A 296 -33.42 33.71 -29.07
C ALA A 296 -34.81 33.91 -28.46
N ARG A 297 -35.18 35.16 -28.24
CA ARG A 297 -36.56 35.69 -28.15
C ARG A 297 -36.49 37.20 -28.04
N GLU A 298 -36.50 37.84 -29.20
CA GLU A 298 -37.37 38.95 -29.63
C GLU A 298 -36.83 39.52 -30.95
#